data_AF-A0A1G2W1F4-F1
#
_entry.id   AF-A0A1G2W1F4-F1
#
_cell.length_a   1.000
_cell.length_b   1.000
_cell.length_c   1.000
_cell.angle_alpha   90.00
_cell.angle_beta   90.00
_cell.angle_gamma   90.00
#
_symmetry.space_group_name_H-M   'P 1'
#
loop_
_entity.id
_entity.type
_entity.pdbx_description
1 polymer ?
#
loop_
_entity_poly.entity_id
_entity_poly.type
_entity_poly.pdbx_seq_one_letter_code
_entity_poly.pdbx_strand_id
1 'polypeptide(L)' 'MPERRTVKLERLRIDGPGRDRWFLRPGSRRGKWLWFDPHQVPFADADAAWFEVERVPGGWRVLRRVEDRP' A
#
# COMPACT_ATOMS: atom_id res chain seq x y z
N MET A 1 -21.70 0.43 -0.80
CA MET A 1 -20.67 0.81 0.18
C MET A 1 -19.32 0.65 -0.48
N PRO A 2 -18.37 1.60 -0.34
CA PRO A 2 -17.03 1.42 -0.90
C PRO A 2 -16.35 0.22 -0.22
N GLU A 3 -15.76 -0.66 -1.02
CA GLU A 3 -15.04 -1.84 -0.52
C GLU A 3 -13.77 -1.36 0.21
N ARG A 4 -13.66 -1.71 1.49
CA ARG A 4 -12.50 -1.39 2.34
C ARG A 4 -11.85 -2.67 2.83
N ARG A 5 -10.53 -2.65 2.95
CA ARG A 5 -9.77 -3.75 3.51
C ARG A 5 -8.45 -3.29 4.12
N THR A 6 -7.96 -4.06 5.07
CA THR A 6 -6.64 -3.88 5.67
C THR A 6 -5.62 -4.73 4.93
N VAL A 7 -4.55 -4.12 4.45
CA VAL A 7 -3.49 -4.80 3.68
C VAL A 7 -2.11 -4.41 4.18
N LYS A 8 -1.17 -5.35 4.12
CA LYS A 8 0.24 -5.07 4.40
C LYS A 8 0.90 -4.54 3.13
N LEU A 9 1.36 -3.29 3.18
CA LEU A 9 2.18 -2.73 2.11
C LEU A 9 3.66 -2.82 2.51
N GLU A 10 4.50 -3.08 1.52
CA GLU A 10 5.96 -3.11 1.63
C GLU A 10 6.56 -2.00 0.78
N ARG A 11 7.65 -1.41 1.26
CA ARG A 11 8.39 -0.36 0.58
C ARG A 11 9.51 -0.95 -0.26
N LEU A 12 9.48 -0.69 -1.56
CA LEU A 12 10.61 -0.81 -2.45
C LEU A 12 11.36 0.52 -2.46
N ARG A 13 12.53 0.54 -1.81
CA ARG A 13 13.44 1.69 -1.88
C ARG A 13 14.08 1.73 -3.26
N ILE A 14 14.00 2.88 -3.93
CA ILE A 14 14.62 3.10 -5.24
C ILE A 14 15.57 4.28 -5.09
N ASP A 15 16.80 4.15 -5.59
CA ASP A 15 17.80 5.21 -5.47
C ASP A 15 17.30 6.53 -6.10
N GLY A 16 17.25 7.57 -5.26
CA GLY A 16 16.84 8.92 -5.60
C GLY A 16 15.66 9.43 -4.75
N PRO A 17 15.60 10.75 -4.47
CA PRO A 17 14.59 11.33 -3.59
C PRO A 17 13.17 11.13 -4.14
N GLY A 18 12.25 10.66 -3.27
CA GLY A 18 10.83 10.50 -3.61
C GLY A 18 10.51 9.38 -4.60
N ARG A 19 11.45 8.47 -4.85
CA ARG A 19 11.25 7.34 -5.79
C ARG A 19 10.76 6.05 -5.16
N ASP A 20 10.70 6.00 -3.83
CA ASP A 20 10.19 4.85 -3.09
C ASP A 20 8.80 4.47 -3.60
N ARG A 21 8.58 3.18 -3.86
CA ARG A 21 7.25 2.69 -4.19
C ARG A 21 6.77 1.75 -3.12
N TRP A 22 5.48 1.81 -2.85
CA TRP A 22 4.82 0.89 -1.95
C TRP A 22 4.09 -0.16 -2.77
N PHE A 23 4.08 -1.40 -2.30
CA PHE A 23 3.40 -2.48 -2.99
C PHE A 23 2.69 -3.43 -2.06
N LEU A 24 1.58 -3.99 -2.56
CA LEU A 24 0.94 -5.17 -1.98
C LEU A 24 1.41 -6.39 -2.74
N ARG A 25 2.03 -7.34 -2.03
CA ARG A 25 2.33 -8.65 -2.61
C ARG A 25 1.04 -9.39 -2.95
N PRO A 26 0.97 -10.05 -4.11
CA PRO A 26 -0.17 -10.89 -4.41
C PRO A 26 -0.22 -12.10 -3.47
N GLY A 27 -1.40 -12.41 -2.93
CA GLY A 27 -1.60 -13.58 -2.06
C GLY A 27 -1.51 -14.93 -2.79
N SER A 28 -1.38 -14.92 -4.12
CA SER A 28 -1.15 -16.10 -4.95
C SER A 28 -0.18 -15.78 -6.08
N ARG A 29 0.50 -16.78 -6.64
CA ARG A 29 1.43 -16.59 -7.77
C ARG A 29 0.79 -15.98 -9.03
N ARG A 30 -0.55 -16.03 -9.15
CA ARG A 30 -1.31 -15.44 -10.27
C ARG A 30 -1.91 -14.07 -9.94
N GLY A 31 -1.79 -13.61 -8.69
CA GLY A 31 -2.34 -12.33 -8.27
C GLY A 31 -1.58 -11.15 -8.88
N LYS A 32 -2.29 -10.05 -9.10
CA LYS A 32 -1.68 -8.80 -9.57
C LYS A 32 -0.99 -8.10 -8.40
N TRP A 33 0.20 -7.55 -8.66
CA TRP A 33 0.84 -6.59 -7.78
C TRP A 33 0.03 -5.29 -7.79
N LEU A 34 -0.21 -4.73 -6.61
CA LEU A 34 -0.71 -3.37 -6.49
C LEU A 34 0.45 -2.48 -6.11
N TRP A 35 0.60 -1.37 -6.82
CA TRP A 35 1.64 -0.38 -6.60
C TRP A 35 1.00 0.92 -6.14
N PHE A 36 1.70 1.61 -5.25
CA PHE A 36 1.31 2.89 -4.70
C PHE A 36 2.53 3.81 -4.72
N ASP A 37 2.33 5.03 -5.19
CA ASP A 37 3.35 6.06 -5.18
C ASP A 37 3.54 6.63 -3.77
N PRO A 38 4.69 7.23 -3.45
CA PRO A 38 4.98 7.66 -2.08
C PRO A 38 4.02 8.75 -1.59
N HIS A 39 3.52 9.61 -2.48
CA HIS A 39 2.50 10.61 -2.13
C HIS A 39 1.14 9.98 -1.76
N GLN A 40 0.87 8.75 -2.19
CA GLN A 40 -0.34 8.01 -1.81
C GLN A 40 -0.19 7.34 -0.44
N VAL A 41 1.04 7.19 0.07
CA VAL A 41 1.35 6.55 1.36
C VAL A 41 2.18 7.50 2.23
N PRO A 42 1.61 8.61 2.72
CA PRO A 42 2.37 9.67 3.40
C PRO A 42 2.84 9.30 4.82
N PHE A 43 2.58 8.08 5.31
CA PHE A 43 2.78 7.66 6.71
C PHE A 43 4.01 6.74 6.90
N ALA A 44 4.97 6.84 5.98
CA ALA A 44 5.93 5.80 5.62
C ALA A 44 7.33 5.97 6.27
N ASP A 45 7.43 5.82 7.59
CA ASP A 45 8.72 5.73 8.31
C ASP A 45 9.32 4.30 8.31
N ALA A 46 8.52 3.29 8.01
CA ALA A 46 8.90 1.87 8.02
C ALA A 46 9.09 1.26 6.62
N ASP A 47 9.75 0.09 6.54
CA ASP A 47 9.88 -0.68 5.29
C ASP A 47 8.66 -1.57 4.99
N ALA A 48 7.79 -1.79 5.98
CA ALA A 48 6.50 -2.43 5.80
C ALA A 48 5.53 -2.00 6.91
N ALA A 49 4.27 -1.79 6.55
CA ALA A 49 3.22 -1.44 7.51
C ALA A 49 1.83 -1.88 7.02
N TRP A 50 0.86 -1.94 7.92
CA TRP A 50 -0.54 -2.22 7.59
C TRP A 50 -1.30 -0.94 7.30
N PHE A 51 -2.16 -0.99 6.29
CA PHE A 51 -2.94 0.16 5.83
C PHE A 51 -4.37 -0.24 5.54
N GLU A 52 -5.29 0.65 5.85
CA GLU A 52 -6.65 0.59 5.35
C GLU A 52 -6.67 1.17 3.93
N VAL A 53 -7.18 0.40 2.97
CA VAL A 53 -7.36 0.83 1.58
C VAL A 53 -8.83 0.80 1.19
N GLU A 54 -9.22 1.73 0.33
CA GLU A 54 -10.56 1.83 -0.23
C GLU A 54 -10.53 1.62 -1.74
N ARG A 55 -11.49 0.85 -2.26
CA ARG A 55 -11.67 0.64 -3.70
C ARG A 55 -12.21 1.92 -4.34
N VAL A 56 -11.47 2.44 -5.32
CA VAL A 56 -11.84 3.62 -6.11
C VAL A 56 -11.88 3.27 -7.60
N PRO A 57 -12.56 4.05 -8.45
CA PRO A 57 -12.47 3.86 -9.90
C PRO A 57 -11.00 3.85 -10.35
N GLY A 58 -10.60 2.75 -11.02
CA GLY A 58 -9.23 2.58 -11.50
C GLY A 58 -8.22 1.98 -10.51
N GLY A 59 -8.57 1.71 -9.25
CA GLY A 59 -7.57 1.17 -8.32
C GLY A 59 -7.96 1.08 -6.85
N TRP A 60 -6.99 1.41 -6.00
CA TRP A 60 -7.10 1.42 -4.55
C TRP A 60 -6.48 2.71 -4.03
N ARG A 61 -7.10 3.29 -3.01
CA ARG A 61 -6.59 4.48 -2.32
C ARG A 61 -6.23 4.10 -0.89
N VAL A 62 -5.03 4.45 -0.44
CA VAL A 62 -4.64 4.33 0.98
C VAL A 62 -5.35 5.42 1.77
N LEU A 63 -5.99 5.04 2.87
CA LEU A 63 -6.71 5.94 3.76
C LEU A 63 -5.86 6.30 4.98
N ARG A 64 -5.35 5.29 5.70
CA ARG A 64 -4.58 5.46 6.93
C ARG A 64 -3.72 4.24 7.23
N ARG A 65 -2.71 4.44 8.06
CA ARG A 65 -1.94 3.36 8.70
C ARG A 65 -2.78 2.71 9.81
N VAL A 66 -2.60 1.41 9.98
CA VAL A 66 -3.16 0.62 11.08
C VAL A 66 -1.99 0.12 11.92
N GLU A 67 -2.00 0.44 13.21
CA GLU A 67 -0.92 0.07 14.14
C GLU A 67 -1.05 -1.39 14.60
N ASP A 68 -2.28 -1.84 14.82
CA ASP A 68 -2.58 -3.21 15.20
C ASP A 68 -2.76 -4.11 13.98
N ARG A 69 -2.00 -5.23 13.97
CA ARG A 69 -2.18 -6.28 12.98
C ARG A 69 -3.55 -6.96 13.22
N PRO A 70 -4.47 -6.99 12.24
CA PRO A 70 -5.65 -7.84 12.33
C PRO A 70 -5.30 -9.33 12.27
#